data_AF-A0A9P4XTY5-F1
#
_entry.id   AF-A0A9P4XTY5-F1
#
_cell.length_a   1.000
_cell.length_b   1.000
_cell.length_c   1.000
_cell.angle_alpha   90.00
_cell.angle_beta   90.00
_cell.angle_gamma   90.00
#
_symmetry.space_group_name_H-M   'P 1'
#
loop_
_entity.id
_entity.type
_entity.pdbx_description
1 polymer ?
#
loop_
_entity_poly.entity_id
_entity_poly.type
_entity_poly.pdbx_seq_one_letter_code
_entity_poly.pdbx_strand_id
1 'polypeptide(L)'
;MLLSNPEHIIAIFKATKQAGAKPATSMALRRAFGASVKAAKYWDADDSGIAVQPRKAIYKAPNERLILALEKQLNAEGIQEQRTHYPDLYAFVQSVVGRSATKTLMGPYLLELSPDILDDFQIYDKNLLKFLFGWPRCLARGAYQARDRLLMAVEKWHTKAHKKASENVDKIAPEDPEFDAYFGFKLIRARQSAMMKMGVLDDRDRATPDLGLMFALENEPFLWARHSIFNRKAAFIDEAWNAMGHSPGKPLAIFDAERFLVAQDINATTQRDEPTFSLEGLAGCWLPFRGGQRMCSGRHFTKSRMLGTFAMLFTRYELELAPGVGDVKPDLKWYPTGTLPPSDKVLFRIRMKVGVQI
;
A
#
# COMPACT_ATOMS: atom_id res chain seq x y z
N MET A 1 27.38 -6.13 -8.09
CA MET A 1 26.74 -6.11 -9.42
C MET A 1 25.28 -5.70 -9.23
N LEU A 2 24.85 -4.60 -9.85
CA LEU A 2 23.45 -4.17 -9.81
C LEU A 2 22.84 -4.51 -11.18
N LEU A 3 21.76 -5.30 -11.21
CA LEU A 3 21.11 -5.70 -12.45
C LEU A 3 20.07 -4.66 -12.84
N SER A 4 20.29 -3.99 -13.97
CA SER A 4 19.39 -2.96 -14.51
C SER A 4 18.89 -3.26 -15.92
N ASN A 5 19.41 -4.31 -16.56
CA ASN A 5 18.92 -4.76 -17.86
C ASN A 5 17.51 -5.40 -17.70
N PRO A 6 16.49 -4.96 -18.46
CA PRO A 6 15.12 -5.47 -18.36
C PRO A 6 14.99 -6.98 -18.59
N GLU A 7 15.72 -7.53 -19.55
CA GLU A 7 15.67 -8.95 -19.87
C GLU A 7 16.19 -9.80 -18.71
N HIS A 8 17.29 -9.37 -18.08
CA HIS A 8 17.82 -10.02 -16.87
C HIS A 8 16.82 -9.93 -15.71
N ILE A 9 16.15 -8.78 -15.54
CA ILE A 9 15.13 -8.59 -14.52
C ILE A 9 13.93 -9.52 -14.77
N ILE A 10 13.46 -9.60 -16.02
CA ILE A 10 12.39 -10.52 -16.43
C ILE A 10 12.80 -11.97 -16.17
N ALA A 11 14.03 -12.35 -16.52
CA ALA A 11 14.55 -13.70 -16.30
C ALA A 11 14.57 -14.07 -14.80
N ILE A 12 14.98 -13.15 -13.93
CA ILE A 12 14.92 -13.34 -12.47
C ILE A 12 13.49 -13.53 -11.99
N PHE A 13 12.55 -12.70 -12.46
CA PHE A 13 11.15 -12.85 -12.11
C PHE A 13 10.54 -14.17 -12.62
N LYS A 14 11.00 -14.71 -13.75
CA LYS A 14 10.63 -16.05 -14.22
C LYS A 14 11.26 -17.15 -13.36
N ALA A 15 12.48 -16.96 -12.87
CA ALA A 15 13.22 -17.86 -11.98
C ALA A 15 12.88 -17.70 -10.48
N THR A 16 11.62 -17.39 -10.13
CA THR A 16 11.25 -17.04 -8.74
C THR A 16 11.55 -18.18 -7.74
N LYS A 17 11.58 -19.44 -8.18
CA LYS A 17 11.89 -20.59 -7.32
C LYS A 17 13.35 -20.58 -6.83
N GLN A 18 14.26 -20.08 -7.65
CA GLN A 18 15.70 -19.98 -7.34
C GLN A 18 16.05 -18.66 -6.65
N ALA A 19 15.31 -17.58 -6.92
CA ALA A 19 15.51 -16.24 -6.35
C ALA A 19 14.37 -15.86 -5.38
N GLY A 20 14.38 -16.45 -4.19
CA GLY A 20 13.33 -16.23 -3.17
C GLY A 20 13.51 -14.96 -2.34
N ALA A 21 12.41 -14.27 -2.02
CA ALA A 21 12.40 -13.11 -1.10
C ALA A 21 12.41 -13.50 0.40
N LYS A 22 12.48 -14.81 0.70
CA LYS A 22 12.33 -15.36 2.06
C LYS A 22 13.29 -14.74 3.09
N PRO A 23 14.60 -14.55 2.80
CA PRO A 23 15.50 -13.88 3.77
C PRO A 23 15.05 -12.46 4.11
N ALA A 24 14.58 -11.69 3.12
CA ALA A 24 14.10 -10.33 3.32
C ALA A 24 12.79 -10.30 4.11
N THR A 25 11.83 -11.18 3.79
CA THR A 25 10.57 -11.31 4.53
C THR A 25 10.81 -11.70 5.98
N SER A 26 11.70 -12.66 6.23
CA SER A 26 12.05 -13.10 7.57
C SER A 26 12.76 -12.02 8.38
N MET A 27 13.69 -11.29 7.75
CA MET A 27 14.34 -10.13 8.37
C MET A 27 13.30 -9.07 8.76
N ALA A 28 12.33 -8.77 7.87
CA ALA A 28 11.28 -7.81 8.14
C ALA A 28 10.36 -8.27 9.29
N LEU A 29 9.92 -9.53 9.30
CA LEU A 29 9.09 -10.09 10.37
C LEU A 29 9.78 -9.98 11.74
N ARG A 30 11.06 -10.39 11.83
CA ARG A 30 11.83 -10.30 13.07
C ARG A 30 12.10 -8.87 13.51
N ARG A 31 12.64 -8.07 12.58
CA ARG A 31 13.23 -6.78 12.92
C ARG A 31 12.23 -5.65 12.86
N ALA A 32 11.48 -5.54 11.77
CA ALA A 32 10.51 -4.47 11.58
C ALA A 32 9.22 -4.75 12.36
N PHE A 33 8.59 -5.91 12.14
CA PHE A 33 7.26 -6.21 12.68
C PHE A 33 7.26 -6.81 14.10
N GLY A 34 8.43 -7.25 14.60
CA GLY A 34 8.58 -7.68 16.00
C GLY A 34 8.14 -9.10 16.29
N ALA A 35 8.16 -10.00 15.29
CA ALA A 35 7.92 -11.43 15.49
C ALA A 35 8.91 -12.03 16.51
N SER A 36 8.41 -12.91 17.39
CA SER A 36 9.24 -13.64 18.33
C SER A 36 10.26 -14.52 17.60
N VAL A 37 11.32 -14.93 18.30
CA VAL A 37 12.29 -15.90 17.75
C VAL A 37 11.60 -17.21 17.36
N LYS A 38 10.56 -17.63 18.10
CA LYS A 38 9.78 -18.84 17.83
C LYS A 38 8.98 -18.71 16.54
N ALA A 39 8.19 -17.65 16.40
CA ALA A 39 7.43 -17.39 15.17
C ALA A 39 8.35 -17.19 13.97
N ALA A 40 9.46 -16.48 14.13
CA ALA A 40 10.43 -16.29 13.07
C ALA A 40 11.04 -17.60 12.56
N LYS A 41 11.34 -18.54 13.46
CA LYS A 41 11.81 -19.89 13.06
C LYS A 41 10.77 -20.64 12.24
N TYR A 42 9.49 -20.51 12.58
CA TYR A 42 8.41 -21.08 11.79
C TYR A 42 8.38 -20.49 10.37
N TRP A 43 8.42 -19.16 10.25
CA TRP A 43 8.44 -18.49 8.93
C TRP A 43 9.73 -18.77 8.14
N ASP A 44 10.85 -18.99 8.83
CA ASP A 44 12.11 -19.44 8.24
C ASP A 44 12.05 -20.88 7.75
N ALA A 45 11.20 -21.72 8.34
CA ALA A 45 10.97 -23.09 7.89
C ALA A 45 9.93 -23.14 6.76
N ASP A 46 8.96 -22.22 6.73
CA ASP A 46 7.86 -22.21 5.76
C ASP A 46 8.37 -22.15 4.30
N ASP A 47 8.11 -23.22 3.56
CA ASP A 47 8.44 -23.42 2.16
C ASP A 47 7.19 -23.54 1.28
N SER A 48 5.98 -23.31 1.84
CA SER A 48 4.71 -23.45 1.13
C SER A 48 4.57 -22.46 -0.03
N GLY A 49 5.51 -21.51 -0.14
CA GLY A 49 5.45 -20.35 -1.00
C GLY A 49 4.37 -19.40 -0.49
N ILE A 50 4.72 -18.15 -0.18
CA ILE A 50 3.71 -17.10 0.02
C ILE A 50 2.76 -17.18 -1.19
N ALA A 51 1.50 -17.55 -0.94
CA ALA A 51 0.62 -18.16 -1.93
C ALA A 51 0.63 -17.42 -3.28
N VAL A 52 0.93 -18.15 -4.35
CA VAL A 52 1.09 -17.61 -5.71
C VAL A 52 -0.27 -17.33 -6.37
N GLN A 53 -1.34 -17.97 -5.88
CA GLN A 53 -2.71 -17.74 -6.32
C GLN A 53 -3.56 -17.28 -5.13
N PRO A 54 -4.22 -16.10 -5.20
CA PRO A 54 -5.23 -15.74 -4.22
C PRO A 54 -6.34 -16.81 -4.24
N ARG A 55 -6.83 -17.22 -3.07
CA ARG A 55 -7.98 -18.15 -3.00
C ARG A 55 -9.17 -17.48 -3.70
N LYS A 56 -9.51 -17.96 -4.91
CA LYS A 56 -10.53 -17.37 -5.80
C LYS A 56 -11.89 -17.13 -5.12
N ALA A 57 -12.23 -17.94 -4.12
CA ALA A 57 -13.50 -17.89 -3.40
C ALA A 57 -13.59 -16.79 -2.31
N ILE A 58 -12.52 -16.04 -2.01
CA ILE A 58 -12.46 -15.15 -0.83
C ILE A 58 -12.19 -13.67 -1.19
N TYR A 59 -12.05 -13.34 -2.48
CA TYR A 59 -11.63 -11.99 -2.89
C TYR A 59 -12.58 -11.33 -3.89
N LYS A 60 -13.49 -10.48 -3.39
CA LYS A 60 -14.09 -9.38 -4.15
C LYS A 60 -13.36 -8.09 -3.74
N ALA A 61 -12.95 -7.24 -4.70
CA ALA A 61 -12.30 -5.99 -4.34
C ALA A 61 -13.30 -5.08 -3.58
N PRO A 62 -12.96 -4.54 -2.39
CA PRO A 62 -13.90 -3.77 -1.57
C PRO A 62 -14.08 -2.32 -2.07
N ASN A 63 -14.18 -2.13 -3.38
CA ASN A 63 -14.11 -0.82 -4.03
C ASN A 63 -15.26 0.11 -3.62
N GLU A 64 -16.51 -0.38 -3.62
CA GLU A 64 -17.68 0.40 -3.20
C GLU A 64 -17.56 0.86 -1.75
N ARG A 65 -17.17 -0.06 -0.85
CA ARG A 65 -17.01 0.24 0.58
C ARG A 65 -15.86 1.22 0.83
N LEU A 66 -14.80 1.12 0.05
CA LEU A 66 -13.70 2.06 0.10
C LEU A 66 -14.13 3.48 -0.30
N ILE A 67 -14.91 3.62 -1.37
CA ILE A 67 -15.44 4.93 -1.80
C ILE A 67 -16.32 5.52 -0.71
N LEU A 68 -17.23 4.74 -0.12
CA LEU A 68 -18.06 5.17 1.01
C LEU A 68 -17.23 5.55 2.25
N ALA A 69 -16.16 4.80 2.54
CA ALA A 69 -15.26 5.11 3.65
C ALA A 69 -14.42 6.37 3.39
N LEU A 70 -14.01 6.61 2.14
CA LEU A 70 -13.32 7.83 1.71
C LEU A 70 -14.23 9.04 1.82
N GLU A 71 -15.46 8.93 1.33
CA GLU A 71 -16.47 9.98 1.45
C GLU A 71 -16.73 10.35 2.91
N LYS A 72 -17.03 9.35 3.76
CA LYS A 72 -17.25 9.60 5.19
C LYS A 72 -16.05 10.25 5.87
N GLN A 73 -14.83 9.85 5.50
CA GLN A 73 -13.63 10.43 6.09
C GLN A 73 -13.42 11.87 5.60
N LEU A 74 -13.57 12.15 4.31
CA LEU A 74 -13.48 13.51 3.77
C LEU A 74 -14.55 14.44 4.36
N ASN A 75 -15.78 13.96 4.54
CA ASN A 75 -16.82 14.73 5.21
C ASN A 75 -16.46 15.04 6.67
N ALA A 76 -15.81 14.10 7.36
CA ALA A 76 -15.36 14.28 8.75
C ALA A 76 -14.20 15.28 8.89
N GLU A 77 -13.45 15.57 7.82
CA GLU A 77 -12.45 16.65 7.82
C GLU A 77 -13.12 18.05 7.91
N GLY A 78 -14.43 18.14 7.68
CA GLY A 78 -15.20 19.38 7.87
C GLY A 78 -14.82 20.51 6.90
N ILE A 79 -14.26 20.17 5.73
CA ILE A 79 -13.85 21.15 4.72
C ILE A 79 -15.09 21.86 4.18
N GLN A 80 -15.13 23.19 4.32
CA GLN A 80 -16.23 24.04 3.88
C GLN A 80 -15.93 24.72 2.53
N GLU A 81 -16.84 25.56 2.05
CA GLU A 81 -16.64 26.39 0.84
C GLU A 81 -15.55 27.47 1.04
N GLN A 82 -15.25 27.84 2.28
CA GLN A 82 -14.15 28.74 2.59
C GLN A 82 -12.80 28.03 2.43
N ARG A 83 -11.86 28.70 1.76
CA ARG A 83 -10.49 28.20 1.57
C ARG A 83 -9.81 28.01 2.92
N THR A 84 -9.39 26.77 3.18
CA THR A 84 -8.66 26.39 4.38
C THR A 84 -7.24 25.98 4.00
N HIS A 85 -6.25 26.45 4.76
CA HIS A 85 -4.85 26.11 4.55
C HIS A 85 -4.46 24.86 5.32
N TYR A 86 -3.75 23.97 4.62
CA TYR A 86 -3.18 22.78 5.21
C TYR A 86 -1.65 22.80 5.04
N PRO A 87 -0.90 22.36 6.06
CA PRO A 87 0.55 22.47 6.07
C PRO A 87 1.24 21.46 5.15
N ASP A 88 0.56 20.36 4.80
CA ASP A 88 1.18 19.26 4.06
C ASP A 88 0.13 18.38 3.35
N LEU A 89 0.09 18.46 2.02
CA LEU A 89 -0.76 17.65 1.14
C LEU A 89 -0.49 16.16 1.29
N TYR A 90 0.78 15.78 1.48
CA TYR A 90 1.16 14.38 1.62
C TYR A 90 0.60 13.80 2.92
N ALA A 91 0.78 14.48 4.04
CA ALA A 91 0.21 14.05 5.32
C ALA A 91 -1.33 14.04 5.31
N PHE A 92 -1.97 15.03 4.66
CA PHE A 92 -3.43 15.08 4.51
C PHE A 92 -3.96 13.85 3.77
N VAL A 93 -3.43 13.56 2.58
CA VAL A 93 -3.89 12.41 1.77
C VAL A 93 -3.51 11.09 2.46
N GLN A 94 -2.36 11.00 3.15
CA GLN A 94 -2.03 9.83 4.00
C GLN A 94 -3.09 9.60 5.08
N SER A 95 -3.47 10.63 5.82
CA SER A 95 -4.46 10.53 6.90
C SER A 95 -5.83 10.07 6.38
N VAL A 96 -6.34 10.73 5.35
CA VAL A 96 -7.65 10.42 4.77
C VAL A 96 -7.66 9.00 4.20
N VAL A 97 -6.71 8.68 3.32
CA VAL A 97 -6.70 7.39 2.62
C VAL A 97 -6.35 6.24 3.57
N GLY A 98 -5.45 6.47 4.51
CA GLY A 98 -5.07 5.50 5.55
C GLY A 98 -6.25 5.12 6.44
N ARG A 99 -6.91 6.11 7.05
CA ARG A 99 -8.12 5.90 7.88
C ARG A 99 -9.20 5.15 7.12
N SER A 100 -9.50 5.55 5.88
CA SER A 100 -10.53 4.89 5.06
C SER A 100 -10.15 3.46 4.68
N ALA A 101 -8.89 3.21 4.33
CA ALA A 101 -8.40 1.87 4.00
C ALA A 101 -8.40 0.94 5.22
N THR A 102 -7.94 1.42 6.37
CA THR A 102 -7.98 0.67 7.64
C THR A 102 -9.41 0.33 8.03
N LYS A 103 -10.37 1.28 7.99
CA LYS A 103 -11.81 1.01 8.24
C LYS A 103 -12.39 -0.02 7.27
N THR A 104 -11.95 -0.01 6.01
CA THR A 104 -12.47 -0.88 4.95
C THR A 104 -11.95 -2.31 5.08
N LEU A 105 -10.64 -2.46 5.30
CA LEU A 105 -10.01 -3.78 5.32
C LEU A 105 -9.99 -4.39 6.72
N MET A 106 -9.59 -3.63 7.73
CA MET A 106 -9.41 -4.11 9.11
C MET A 106 -10.60 -3.77 10.02
N GLY A 107 -11.64 -3.13 9.47
CA GLY A 107 -12.87 -2.80 10.17
C GLY A 107 -12.77 -1.51 11.01
N PRO A 108 -13.90 -0.82 11.24
CA PRO A 108 -13.92 0.38 12.08
C PRO A 108 -13.55 0.11 13.54
N TYR A 109 -13.84 -1.10 14.04
CA TYR A 109 -13.63 -1.44 15.45
C TYR A 109 -12.16 -1.36 15.90
N LEU A 110 -11.20 -1.56 14.99
CA LEU A 110 -9.78 -1.34 15.28
C LEU A 110 -9.51 0.11 15.71
N LEU A 111 -10.07 1.08 14.97
CA LEU A 111 -9.91 2.51 15.26
C LEU A 111 -10.77 2.95 16.44
N GLU A 112 -11.90 2.30 16.72
CA GLU A 112 -12.70 2.56 17.93
C GLU A 112 -11.96 2.12 19.20
N LEU A 113 -11.26 0.98 19.15
CA LEU A 113 -10.49 0.47 20.29
C LEU A 113 -9.17 1.20 20.50
N SER A 114 -8.59 1.74 19.42
CA SER A 114 -7.29 2.39 19.41
C SER A 114 -7.30 3.59 18.43
N PRO A 115 -7.90 4.74 18.82
CA PRO A 115 -8.05 5.91 17.94
C PRO A 115 -6.71 6.47 17.42
N ASP A 116 -5.66 6.38 18.26
CA ASP A 116 -4.32 6.93 18.01
C ASP A 116 -3.38 5.95 17.29
N ILE A 117 -3.88 4.76 16.87
CA ILE A 117 -3.04 3.71 16.26
C ILE A 117 -2.32 4.20 15.00
N LEU A 118 -2.92 5.12 14.24
CA LEU A 118 -2.31 5.66 13.03
C LEU A 118 -1.22 6.71 13.33
N ASP A 119 -1.29 7.37 14.49
CA ASP A 119 -0.24 8.29 14.94
C ASP A 119 0.98 7.48 15.39
N ASP A 120 0.75 6.39 16.13
CA ASP A 120 1.78 5.41 16.43
C ASP A 120 2.37 4.77 15.18
N PHE A 121 1.53 4.51 14.16
CA PHE A 121 1.97 3.98 12.88
C PHE A 121 2.89 4.95 12.17
N GLN A 122 2.59 6.25 12.20
CA GLN A 122 3.45 7.27 11.61
C GLN A 122 4.83 7.32 12.29
N ILE A 123 4.90 7.18 13.62
CA ILE A 123 6.17 7.11 14.34
C ILE A 123 6.93 5.84 13.96
N TYR A 124 6.25 4.70 13.91
CA TYR A 124 6.82 3.42 13.47
C TYR A 124 7.38 3.51 12.05
N ASP A 125 6.59 4.02 11.10
CA ASP A 125 6.94 4.13 9.69
C ASP A 125 8.17 5.02 9.47
N LYS A 126 8.20 6.21 10.09
CA LYS A 126 9.36 7.13 10.08
C LYS A 126 10.66 6.51 10.62
N ASN A 127 10.56 5.41 11.38
CA ASN A 127 11.69 4.70 11.96
C ASN A 127 11.89 3.28 11.38
N LEU A 128 11.21 2.92 10.28
CA LEU A 128 11.31 1.59 9.67
C LEU A 128 12.75 1.13 9.43
N LEU A 129 13.58 2.02 8.89
CA LEU A 129 14.99 1.73 8.62
C LEU A 129 15.79 1.44 9.90
N LYS A 130 15.49 2.09 11.02
CA LYS A 130 16.15 1.80 12.30
C LYS A 130 15.89 0.36 12.74
N PHE A 131 14.66 -0.12 12.55
CA PHE A 131 14.33 -1.51 12.83
C PHE A 131 15.06 -2.46 11.89
N LEU A 132 14.97 -2.25 10.57
CA LEU A 132 15.59 -3.13 9.57
C LEU A 132 17.10 -3.26 9.77
N PHE A 133 17.78 -2.15 10.08
CA PHE A 133 19.21 -2.13 10.39
C PHE A 133 19.56 -2.58 11.81
N GLY A 134 18.57 -2.91 12.66
CA GLY A 134 18.80 -3.50 13.97
C GLY A 134 19.34 -2.51 15.00
N TRP A 135 18.92 -1.25 14.96
CA TRP A 135 19.33 -0.25 15.96
C TRP A 135 18.98 -0.73 17.39
N PRO A 136 19.90 -0.60 18.37
CA PRO A 136 19.60 -0.97 19.75
C PRO A 136 18.39 -0.21 20.32
N ARG A 137 17.58 -0.89 21.15
CA ARG A 137 16.39 -0.30 21.78
C ARG A 137 16.70 0.95 22.60
N CYS A 138 17.89 1.06 23.20
CA CYS A 138 18.31 2.24 23.94
C CYS A 138 18.51 3.47 23.04
N LEU A 139 18.99 3.28 21.79
CA LEU A 139 19.25 4.35 20.82
C LEU A 139 18.00 4.73 20.01
N ALA A 140 16.99 3.86 19.96
CA ALA A 140 15.75 4.06 19.22
C ALA A 140 14.49 3.90 20.10
N ARG A 141 14.58 4.29 21.37
CA ARG A 141 13.57 4.00 22.41
C ARG A 141 12.14 4.37 22.01
N GLY A 142 11.94 5.58 21.49
CA GLY A 142 10.64 6.05 21.02
C GLY A 142 10.08 5.26 19.84
N ALA A 143 10.95 4.81 18.92
CA ALA A 143 10.53 3.97 17.79
C ALA A 143 10.01 2.61 18.29
N TYR A 144 10.78 1.95 19.17
CA TYR A 144 10.39 0.67 19.73
C TYR A 144 9.11 0.77 20.58
N GLN A 145 8.94 1.84 21.35
CA GLN A 145 7.71 2.08 22.11
C GLN A 145 6.48 2.23 21.19
N ALA A 146 6.60 2.96 20.08
CA ALA A 146 5.53 3.07 19.10
C ALA A 146 5.17 1.70 18.49
N ARG A 147 6.17 0.92 18.07
CA ARG A 147 5.94 -0.45 17.58
C ARG A 147 5.25 -1.34 18.62
N ASP A 148 5.69 -1.26 19.88
CA ASP A 148 5.12 -2.08 20.94
C ASP A 148 3.65 -1.71 21.22
N ARG A 149 3.30 -0.41 21.15
CA ARG A 149 1.91 0.08 21.21
C ARG A 149 1.07 -0.40 20.04
N LEU A 150 1.59 -0.36 18.81
CA LEU A 150 0.90 -0.88 17.62
C LEU A 150 0.55 -2.36 17.78
N LEU A 151 1.51 -3.17 18.17
CA LEU A 151 1.29 -4.59 18.38
C LEU A 151 0.29 -4.84 19.53
N MET A 152 0.34 -4.04 20.62
CA MET A 152 -0.65 -4.15 21.71
C MET A 152 -2.06 -3.76 21.23
N ALA A 153 -2.18 -2.74 20.38
CA ALA A 153 -3.44 -2.32 19.80
C ALA A 153 -4.05 -3.40 18.88
N VAL A 154 -3.23 -4.01 18.02
CA VAL A 154 -3.64 -5.11 17.13
C VAL A 154 -4.01 -6.36 17.93
N GLU A 155 -3.25 -6.72 18.95
CA GLU A 155 -3.55 -7.83 19.86
C GLU A 155 -4.87 -7.61 20.61
N LYS A 156 -5.06 -6.42 21.20
CA LYS A 156 -6.33 -6.01 21.82
C LYS A 156 -7.50 -6.12 20.84
N TRP A 157 -7.30 -5.67 19.61
CA TRP A 157 -8.30 -5.76 18.55
C TRP A 157 -8.64 -7.22 18.22
N HIS A 158 -7.66 -8.10 18.01
CA HIS A 158 -7.90 -9.53 17.78
C HIS A 158 -8.75 -10.13 18.90
N THR A 159 -8.33 -9.99 20.16
CA THR A 159 -9.05 -10.56 21.31
C THR A 159 -10.48 -10.04 21.41
N LYS A 160 -10.69 -8.73 21.23
CA LYS A 160 -12.02 -8.11 21.36
C LYS A 160 -12.92 -8.39 20.16
N ALA A 161 -12.35 -8.46 18.96
CA ALA A 161 -13.08 -8.77 17.73
C ALA A 161 -13.54 -10.24 17.74
N HIS A 162 -12.70 -11.19 18.17
CA HIS A 162 -13.10 -12.59 18.33
C HIS A 162 -14.27 -12.79 19.30
N LYS A 163 -14.36 -11.97 20.36
CA LYS A 163 -15.48 -12.02 21.32
C LYS A 163 -16.80 -11.45 20.78
N LYS A 164 -16.74 -10.60 19.74
CA LYS A 164 -17.91 -9.90 19.18
C LYS A 164 -18.35 -10.44 17.82
N ALA A 165 -17.40 -10.91 17.02
CA ALA A 165 -17.69 -11.61 15.78
C ALA A 165 -18.45 -12.89 16.13
N SER A 166 -19.38 -13.29 15.25
CA SER A 166 -20.18 -14.50 15.44
C SER A 166 -19.31 -15.72 15.78
N GLU A 167 -19.86 -16.67 16.52
CA GLU A 167 -19.19 -17.85 17.11
C GLU A 167 -18.36 -18.72 16.13
N ASN A 168 -18.36 -18.43 14.83
CA ASN A 168 -17.75 -19.22 13.76
C ASN A 168 -16.56 -18.57 13.04
N VAL A 169 -15.78 -17.66 13.66
CA VAL A 169 -14.56 -17.09 13.01
C VAL A 169 -13.58 -18.18 12.54
N ASP A 170 -13.61 -19.36 13.16
CA ASP A 170 -12.75 -20.49 12.83
C ASP A 170 -13.13 -21.23 11.53
N LYS A 171 -14.35 -20.99 11.02
CA LYS A 171 -14.90 -21.62 9.81
C LYS A 171 -15.47 -20.54 8.90
N ILE A 172 -14.68 -20.17 7.88
CA ILE A 172 -15.14 -19.23 6.87
C ILE A 172 -15.72 -19.98 5.68
N ALA A 173 -17.01 -19.79 5.45
CA ALA A 173 -17.74 -20.33 4.32
C ALA A 173 -17.76 -19.31 3.16
N PRO A 174 -17.80 -19.74 1.89
CA PRO A 174 -17.97 -18.83 0.74
C PRO A 174 -19.17 -17.89 0.86
N GLU A 175 -20.23 -18.31 1.56
CA GLU A 175 -21.50 -17.61 1.75
C GLU A 175 -21.46 -16.56 2.87
N ASP A 176 -20.43 -16.59 3.73
CA ASP A 176 -20.29 -15.61 4.81
C ASP A 176 -20.21 -14.18 4.26
N PRO A 177 -20.79 -13.18 4.97
CA PRO A 177 -20.75 -11.79 4.54
C PRO A 177 -19.34 -11.30 4.22
N GLU A 178 -19.17 -10.57 3.13
CA GLU A 178 -17.83 -10.05 2.74
C GLU A 178 -17.24 -9.08 3.77
N PHE A 179 -18.07 -8.46 4.61
CA PHE A 179 -17.63 -7.47 5.60
C PHE A 179 -18.36 -7.63 6.94
N ASP A 180 -17.64 -7.42 8.04
CA ASP A 180 -18.20 -7.20 9.38
C ASP A 180 -17.51 -6.00 10.07
N ALA A 181 -18.19 -5.36 11.03
CA ALA A 181 -17.65 -4.16 11.67
C ALA A 181 -16.43 -4.42 12.57
N TYR A 182 -16.22 -5.66 13.03
CA TYR A 182 -15.19 -6.02 14.00
C TYR A 182 -13.86 -6.38 13.33
N PHE A 183 -13.86 -7.28 12.34
CA PHE A 183 -12.65 -7.65 11.60
C PHE A 183 -12.51 -6.95 10.25
N GLY A 184 -13.57 -6.29 9.77
CA GLY A 184 -13.58 -5.69 8.45
C GLY A 184 -13.84 -6.72 7.36
N PHE A 185 -12.97 -6.76 6.36
CA PHE A 185 -13.15 -7.60 5.19
C PHE A 185 -12.92 -9.08 5.52
N LYS A 186 -13.64 -9.97 4.84
CA LYS A 186 -13.57 -11.44 5.00
C LYS A 186 -12.14 -11.99 4.90
N LEU A 187 -11.29 -11.33 4.12
CA LEU A 187 -9.85 -11.61 4.05
C LEU A 187 -9.17 -11.59 5.43
N ILE A 188 -9.49 -10.62 6.29
CA ILE A 188 -8.90 -10.51 7.63
C ILE A 188 -9.34 -11.65 8.51
N ARG A 189 -10.64 -11.99 8.51
CA ARG A 189 -11.13 -13.16 9.23
C ARG A 189 -10.44 -14.43 8.74
N ALA A 190 -10.24 -14.58 7.43
CA ALA A 190 -9.57 -15.75 6.85
C ALA A 190 -8.11 -15.86 7.28
N ARG A 191 -7.43 -14.71 7.40
CA ARG A 191 -6.09 -14.62 7.97
C ARG A 191 -6.08 -15.02 9.45
N GLN A 192 -7.00 -14.52 10.26
CA GLN A 192 -7.11 -14.91 11.68
C GLN A 192 -7.37 -16.41 11.84
N SER A 193 -8.36 -16.95 11.12
CA SER A 193 -8.68 -18.39 11.14
C SER A 193 -7.47 -19.25 10.77
N ALA A 194 -6.68 -18.82 9.77
CA ALA A 194 -5.46 -19.53 9.38
C ALA A 194 -4.39 -19.45 10.47
N MET A 195 -4.14 -18.27 11.05
CA MET A 195 -3.12 -18.07 12.08
C MET A 195 -3.46 -18.79 13.40
N MET A 196 -4.74 -18.86 13.76
CA MET A 196 -5.19 -19.63 14.94
C MET A 196 -4.90 -21.13 14.80
N LYS A 197 -4.92 -21.67 13.57
CA LYS A 197 -4.58 -23.08 13.28
C LYS A 197 -3.08 -23.35 13.30
N MET A 198 -2.26 -22.30 13.23
CA MET A 198 -0.81 -22.38 13.34
C MET A 198 -0.43 -22.36 14.82
N GLY A 199 -0.65 -23.47 15.54
CA GLY A 199 -0.47 -23.59 17.01
C GLY A 199 0.93 -23.22 17.56
N VAL A 200 1.85 -22.80 16.71
CA VAL A 200 3.14 -22.21 17.09
C VAL A 200 3.05 -20.74 17.49
N LEU A 201 2.05 -19.99 17.00
CA LEU A 201 1.90 -18.54 17.18
C LEU A 201 1.04 -18.22 18.41
N ASP A 202 1.61 -17.50 19.37
CA ASP A 202 0.83 -16.90 20.46
C ASP A 202 0.06 -15.64 20.01
N ASP A 203 -0.74 -15.06 20.90
CA ASP A 203 -1.60 -13.90 20.62
C ASP A 203 -0.77 -12.71 20.09
N ARG A 204 0.42 -12.51 20.66
CA ARG A 204 1.36 -11.45 20.26
C ARG A 204 1.94 -11.71 18.88
N ASP A 205 2.37 -12.94 18.61
CA ASP A 205 2.94 -13.35 17.34
C ASP A 205 1.92 -13.24 16.20
N ARG A 206 0.64 -13.48 16.47
CA ARG A 206 -0.45 -13.27 15.50
C ARG A 206 -0.69 -11.80 15.16
N ALA A 207 -0.38 -10.85 16.06
CA ALA A 207 -0.45 -9.42 15.76
C ALA A 207 0.62 -8.95 14.75
N THR A 208 1.77 -9.64 14.69
CA THR A 208 2.91 -9.22 13.87
C THR A 208 2.65 -9.26 12.35
N PRO A 209 2.05 -10.30 11.75
CA PRO A 209 1.71 -10.28 10.33
C PRO A 209 0.59 -9.29 9.98
N ASP A 210 -0.27 -8.92 10.92
CA ASP A 210 -1.32 -7.90 10.68
C ASP A 210 -0.82 -6.47 10.87
N LEU A 211 0.19 -6.24 11.71
CA LEU A 211 1.00 -5.02 11.62
C LEU A 211 1.72 -4.94 10.27
N GLY A 212 2.22 -6.06 9.76
CA GLY A 212 2.78 -6.14 8.40
C GLY A 212 1.75 -5.83 7.30
N LEU A 213 0.51 -6.29 7.47
CA LEU A 213 -0.59 -5.94 6.57
C LEU A 213 -0.91 -4.44 6.67
N MET A 214 -1.06 -3.89 7.87
CA MET A 214 -1.31 -2.45 8.06
C MET A 214 -0.19 -1.62 7.43
N PHE A 215 1.08 -2.03 7.58
CA PHE A 215 2.20 -1.41 6.87
C PHE A 215 2.02 -1.40 5.36
N ALA A 216 1.60 -2.55 4.80
CA ALA A 216 1.29 -2.67 3.38
C ALA A 216 -0.03 -1.98 2.96
N LEU A 217 -0.83 -1.43 3.87
CA LEU A 217 -2.02 -0.64 3.52
C LEU A 217 -1.72 0.85 3.55
N GLU A 218 -1.07 1.29 4.62
CA GLU A 218 -0.83 2.70 4.93
C GLU A 218 0.25 3.33 4.04
N ASN A 219 1.22 2.56 3.54
CA ASN A 219 2.30 3.06 2.69
C ASN A 219 2.05 2.97 1.17
N GLU A 220 0.90 2.42 0.78
CA GLU A 220 0.47 2.26 -0.61
C GLU A 220 -0.33 3.44 -1.24
N PRO A 221 -0.86 4.49 -0.54
CA PRO A 221 -1.72 5.52 -1.16
C PRO A 221 -1.09 6.38 -2.27
N PHE A 222 0.25 6.40 -2.40
CA PHE A 222 0.95 7.35 -3.27
C PHE A 222 1.76 6.70 -4.37
N LEU A 223 1.39 5.50 -4.80
CA LEU A 223 2.05 4.85 -5.93
C LEU A 223 2.14 5.78 -7.17
N TRP A 224 1.14 6.61 -7.44
CA TRP A 224 1.10 7.49 -8.62
C TRP A 224 2.14 8.62 -8.61
N ALA A 225 2.45 9.23 -7.47
CA ALA A 225 3.43 10.31 -7.36
C ALA A 225 4.89 9.79 -7.32
N ARG A 226 5.08 8.48 -7.49
CA ARG A 226 6.20 7.77 -6.88
C ARG A 226 6.66 6.55 -7.67
N HIS A 227 6.10 6.29 -8.85
CA HIS A 227 6.51 5.14 -9.65
C HIS A 227 7.88 5.34 -10.33
N SER A 228 8.93 4.91 -9.65
CA SER A 228 10.15 4.41 -10.28
C SER A 228 10.97 3.47 -9.36
N ILE A 229 10.61 3.20 -8.12
CA ILE A 229 11.66 3.13 -7.08
C ILE A 229 12.32 1.77 -6.88
N PHE A 230 11.63 0.63 -7.00
CA PHE A 230 12.34 -0.66 -6.90
C PHE A 230 13.29 -0.92 -8.07
N ASN A 231 13.19 -0.11 -9.13
CA ASN A 231 14.09 -0.13 -10.26
C ASN A 231 14.25 1.28 -10.83
N ARG A 232 14.58 2.25 -9.97
CA ARG A 232 14.72 3.66 -10.41
C ARG A 232 15.63 3.74 -11.60
N LYS A 233 16.71 2.95 -11.56
CA LYS A 233 17.60 2.76 -12.70
C LYS A 233 16.88 2.15 -13.91
N ALA A 234 16.26 0.97 -13.82
CA ALA A 234 15.60 0.37 -15.01
C ALA A 234 14.46 1.23 -15.58
N ALA A 235 13.79 2.02 -14.75
CA ALA A 235 12.75 2.95 -15.16
C ALA A 235 13.29 4.25 -15.81
N PHE A 236 14.58 4.57 -15.67
CA PHE A 236 15.26 5.74 -16.25
C PHE A 236 16.35 5.33 -17.27
N ILE A 237 16.24 4.18 -17.92
CA ILE A 237 17.14 3.76 -19.02
C ILE A 237 16.38 3.91 -20.33
N ASP A 238 16.69 4.93 -21.13
CA ASP A 238 15.99 5.19 -22.40
C ASP A 238 16.12 4.00 -23.35
N GLU A 239 17.29 3.35 -23.40
CA GLU A 239 17.53 2.16 -24.24
C GLU A 239 16.59 1.01 -23.91
N ALA A 240 16.24 0.85 -22.62
CA ALA A 240 15.35 -0.19 -22.13
C ALA A 240 13.90 0.06 -22.53
N TRP A 241 13.47 1.33 -22.57
CA TRP A 241 12.13 1.70 -23.03
C TRP A 241 12.03 1.59 -24.57
N ASN A 242 13.07 2.04 -25.28
CA ASN A 242 13.17 1.92 -26.74
C ASN A 242 13.19 0.46 -27.20
N ALA A 243 14.00 -0.40 -26.58
CA ALA A 243 14.08 -1.82 -26.91
C ALA A 243 12.74 -2.57 -26.77
N MET A 244 11.84 -2.04 -25.94
CA MET A 244 10.52 -2.61 -25.71
C MET A 244 9.41 -1.95 -26.54
N GLY A 245 9.76 -1.08 -27.50
CA GLY A 245 8.81 -0.42 -28.41
C GLY A 245 8.08 0.78 -27.80
N HIS A 246 8.58 1.35 -26.70
CA HIS A 246 8.00 2.50 -26.01
C HIS A 246 8.98 3.66 -25.94
N SER A 247 9.22 4.33 -27.07
CA SER A 247 10.13 5.48 -27.09
C SER A 247 9.54 6.66 -26.29
N PRO A 248 10.21 7.12 -25.23
CA PRO A 248 9.65 8.16 -24.37
C PRO A 248 9.63 9.52 -25.09
N GLY A 249 8.45 10.14 -25.23
CA GLY A 249 8.29 11.46 -25.86
C GLY A 249 8.89 12.63 -25.05
N LYS A 250 9.07 12.42 -23.74
CA LYS A 250 9.78 13.32 -22.82
C LYS A 250 10.81 12.53 -22.02
N PRO A 251 11.93 13.16 -21.58
CA PRO A 251 12.93 12.49 -20.74
C PRO A 251 12.27 11.74 -19.59
N LEU A 252 12.74 10.54 -19.28
CA LEU A 252 12.09 9.69 -18.27
C LEU A 252 12.01 10.39 -16.90
N ALA A 253 13.00 11.24 -16.57
CA ALA A 253 13.05 12.05 -15.35
C ALA A 253 11.93 13.10 -15.21
N ILE A 254 11.25 13.45 -16.29
CA ILE A 254 10.17 14.44 -16.32
C ILE A 254 8.82 13.72 -16.25
N PHE A 255 7.91 14.22 -15.42
CA PHE A 255 6.56 13.69 -15.36
C PHE A 255 5.83 13.92 -16.70
N ASP A 256 5.21 12.86 -17.20
CA ASP A 256 4.45 12.89 -18.44
C ASP A 256 3.18 12.07 -18.30
N ALA A 257 2.04 12.74 -18.25
CA ALA A 257 0.73 12.11 -18.05
C ALA A 257 0.34 11.19 -19.21
N GLU A 258 0.89 11.46 -20.40
CA GLU A 258 0.56 10.74 -21.64
C GLU A 258 1.55 9.61 -21.94
N ARG A 259 2.55 9.37 -21.08
CA ARG A 259 3.66 8.41 -21.31
C ARG A 259 3.23 6.98 -21.64
N PHE A 260 2.04 6.59 -21.18
CA PHE A 260 1.49 5.25 -21.37
C PHE A 260 0.36 5.21 -22.39
N LEU A 261 0.14 6.30 -23.12
CA LEU A 261 -0.85 6.37 -24.20
C LEU A 261 -0.17 5.98 -25.52
N VAL A 262 -0.74 4.98 -26.19
CA VAL A 262 -0.28 4.52 -27.51
C VAL A 262 -1.35 4.81 -28.56
N ALA A 263 -0.91 5.17 -29.76
CA ALA A 263 -1.79 5.26 -30.92
C ALA A 263 -2.43 3.88 -31.19
N GLN A 264 -3.69 3.85 -31.62
CA GLN A 264 -4.34 2.58 -31.95
C GLN A 264 -3.73 1.95 -33.20
N ASP A 265 -3.72 0.62 -33.22
CA ASP A 265 -3.33 -0.14 -34.40
C ASP A 265 -4.27 0.18 -35.56
N ILE A 266 -3.70 0.52 -36.72
CA ILE A 266 -4.40 0.94 -37.93
C ILE A 266 -5.34 -0.18 -38.43
N ASN A 267 -5.10 -1.42 -38.01
CA ASN A 267 -5.86 -2.62 -38.37
C ASN A 267 -6.95 -3.01 -37.37
N ALA A 268 -7.19 -2.22 -36.31
CA ALA A 268 -8.25 -2.52 -35.35
C ALA A 268 -9.64 -2.34 -35.99
N THR A 269 -10.51 -3.34 -35.86
CA THR A 269 -11.88 -3.36 -36.42
C THR A 269 -12.82 -2.28 -35.86
N THR A 270 -12.41 -1.58 -34.81
CA THR A 270 -13.07 -0.38 -34.29
C THR A 270 -12.04 0.73 -34.20
N GLN A 271 -11.93 1.58 -35.22
CA GLN A 271 -11.23 2.85 -35.10
C GLN A 271 -11.93 3.69 -34.02
N ARG A 272 -11.23 3.96 -32.92
CA ARG A 272 -11.58 5.11 -32.06
C ARG A 272 -10.52 6.16 -32.26
N ASP A 273 -10.93 7.43 -32.33
CA ASP A 273 -10.03 8.56 -32.56
C ASP A 273 -9.08 8.84 -31.38
N GLU A 274 -9.27 8.20 -30.23
CA GLU A 274 -8.52 8.46 -29.00
C GLU A 274 -7.41 7.42 -28.71
N PRO A 275 -6.23 7.87 -28.25
CA PRO A 275 -5.14 7.00 -27.87
C PRO A 275 -5.51 6.14 -26.65
N THR A 276 -4.94 4.93 -26.54
CA THR A 276 -5.31 3.98 -25.49
C THR A 276 -4.17 3.77 -24.49
N PHE A 277 -4.52 3.54 -23.23
CA PHE A 277 -3.53 3.20 -22.20
C PHE A 277 -2.98 1.79 -22.43
N SER A 278 -1.66 1.64 -22.54
CA SER A 278 -0.98 0.35 -22.64
C SER A 278 0.25 0.26 -21.74
N LEU A 279 0.45 -0.93 -21.16
CA LEU A 279 1.68 -1.33 -20.47
C LEU A 279 2.39 -2.48 -21.18
N GLU A 280 1.90 -2.87 -22.35
CA GLU A 280 2.51 -3.92 -23.17
C GLU A 280 3.96 -3.56 -23.48
N GLY A 281 4.87 -4.52 -23.51
CA GLY A 281 6.30 -4.23 -23.70
C GLY A 281 7.01 -3.66 -22.46
N LEU A 282 6.36 -3.02 -21.50
CA LEU A 282 7.08 -2.37 -20.40
C LEU A 282 7.57 -3.31 -19.27
N ALA A 283 7.47 -4.62 -19.45
CA ALA A 283 7.96 -5.60 -18.48
C ALA A 283 9.49 -5.46 -18.28
N GLY A 284 9.95 -5.43 -17.03
CA GLY A 284 11.37 -5.26 -16.72
C GLY A 284 11.82 -3.79 -16.58
N CYS A 285 11.15 -2.86 -17.27
CA CYS A 285 11.41 -1.41 -17.21
C CYS A 285 10.46 -0.69 -16.25
N TRP A 286 9.17 -1.04 -16.32
CA TRP A 286 8.10 -0.50 -15.49
C TRP A 286 7.64 -1.53 -14.45
N LEU A 287 8.07 -1.35 -13.20
CA LEU A 287 7.87 -2.33 -12.13
C LEU A 287 7.25 -1.74 -10.86
N PRO A 288 6.10 -1.06 -10.98
CA PRO A 288 5.45 -0.37 -9.86
C PRO A 288 5.03 -1.31 -8.73
N PHE A 289 4.69 -2.56 -9.08
CA PHE A 289 4.22 -3.59 -8.16
C PHE A 289 5.14 -4.80 -8.11
N ARG A 290 6.41 -4.64 -8.53
CA ARG A 290 7.35 -5.74 -8.85
C ARG A 290 6.83 -6.62 -10.01
N GLY A 291 7.48 -7.76 -10.26
CA GLY A 291 7.13 -8.70 -11.32
C GLY A 291 7.11 -10.16 -10.87
N GLY A 292 6.63 -11.05 -11.75
CA GLY A 292 6.58 -12.50 -11.52
C GLY A 292 5.62 -12.93 -10.40
N GLN A 293 5.93 -14.07 -9.76
CA GLN A 293 5.09 -14.66 -8.71
C GLN A 293 5.09 -13.87 -7.39
N ARG A 294 5.94 -12.84 -7.26
CA ARG A 294 6.03 -11.96 -6.07
C ARG A 294 5.47 -10.56 -6.34
N MET A 295 4.66 -10.41 -7.38
CA MET A 295 3.93 -9.17 -7.64
C MET A 295 2.97 -8.86 -6.49
N CYS A 296 2.80 -7.57 -6.17
CA CYS A 296 1.91 -7.14 -5.08
C CYS A 296 0.49 -7.70 -5.26
N SER A 297 0.01 -8.44 -4.27
CA SER A 297 -1.34 -9.00 -4.23
C SER A 297 -2.41 -7.92 -4.08
N GLY A 298 -2.10 -6.81 -3.41
CA GLY A 298 -2.97 -5.65 -3.22
C GLY A 298 -2.99 -4.65 -4.39
N ARG A 299 -2.32 -4.92 -5.51
CA ARG A 299 -2.17 -3.94 -6.61
C ARG A 299 -3.49 -3.43 -7.18
N HIS A 300 -4.49 -4.29 -7.30
CA HIS A 300 -5.80 -3.94 -7.85
C HIS A 300 -6.58 -3.06 -6.89
N PHE A 301 -6.61 -3.44 -5.61
CA PHE A 301 -7.18 -2.62 -4.54
C PHE A 301 -6.50 -1.26 -4.48
N THR A 302 -5.17 -1.21 -4.60
CA THR A 302 -4.40 0.03 -4.54
C THR A 302 -4.73 0.95 -5.71
N LYS A 303 -4.80 0.42 -6.95
CA LYS A 303 -5.25 1.18 -8.12
C LYS A 303 -6.64 1.77 -7.93
N SER A 304 -7.61 0.95 -7.51
CA SER A 304 -8.98 1.40 -7.25
C SER A 304 -9.04 2.46 -6.15
N ARG A 305 -8.22 2.32 -5.10
CA ARG A 305 -8.10 3.32 -4.03
C ARG A 305 -7.58 4.65 -4.52
N MET A 306 -6.52 4.65 -5.33
CA MET A 306 -5.93 5.86 -5.89
C MET A 306 -6.94 6.58 -6.77
N LEU A 307 -7.54 5.86 -7.73
CA LEU A 307 -8.55 6.43 -8.63
C LEU A 307 -9.76 6.96 -7.86
N GLY A 308 -10.28 6.20 -6.90
CA GLY A 308 -11.40 6.65 -6.05
C GLY A 308 -11.05 7.89 -5.22
N THR A 309 -9.84 7.97 -4.67
CA THR A 309 -9.37 9.15 -3.92
C THR A 309 -9.32 10.38 -4.82
N PHE A 310 -8.74 10.25 -6.02
CA PHE A 310 -8.67 11.33 -6.98
C PHE A 310 -10.04 11.79 -7.47
N ALA A 311 -10.90 10.85 -7.84
CA ALA A 311 -12.26 11.15 -8.25
C ALA A 311 -12.99 11.94 -7.16
N MET A 312 -12.90 11.50 -5.90
CA MET A 312 -13.51 12.19 -4.77
C MET A 312 -12.94 13.59 -4.55
N LEU A 313 -11.61 13.74 -4.56
CA LEU A 313 -10.95 15.01 -4.34
C LEU A 313 -11.27 16.01 -5.47
N PHE A 314 -11.11 15.61 -6.73
CA PHE A 314 -11.27 16.51 -7.87
C PHE A 314 -12.72 16.78 -8.25
N THR A 315 -13.66 15.88 -7.98
CA THR A 315 -15.08 16.14 -8.22
C THR A 315 -15.66 17.11 -7.19
N ARG A 316 -15.24 17.01 -5.92
CA ARG A 316 -15.90 17.73 -4.81
C ARG A 316 -15.14 18.95 -4.29
N TYR A 317 -13.82 19.00 -4.50
CA TYR A 317 -12.97 20.02 -3.91
C TYR A 317 -12.16 20.74 -4.97
N GLU A 318 -11.84 22.01 -4.69
CA GLU A 318 -10.80 22.75 -5.37
C GLU A 318 -9.54 22.69 -4.51
N LEU A 319 -8.44 22.22 -5.10
CA LEU A 319 -7.12 22.16 -4.46
C LEU A 319 -6.17 23.11 -5.18
N GLU A 320 -5.51 23.98 -4.42
CA GLU A 320 -4.49 24.91 -4.92
C GLU A 320 -3.22 24.77 -4.08
N LEU A 321 -2.06 24.64 -4.72
CA LEU A 321 -0.79 24.74 -4.00
C LEU A 321 -0.62 26.15 -3.45
N ALA A 322 -0.01 26.27 -2.27
CA ALA A 322 0.30 27.59 -1.71
C ALA A 322 1.35 28.31 -2.58
N PRO A 323 1.35 29.66 -2.62
CA PRO A 323 2.39 30.40 -3.30
C PRO A 323 3.79 30.02 -2.79
N GLY A 324 4.74 29.84 -3.70
CA GLY A 324 6.13 29.49 -3.37
C GLY A 324 6.42 28.00 -3.19
N VAL A 325 5.43 27.11 -3.35
CA VAL A 325 5.70 25.68 -3.49
C VAL A 325 6.44 25.45 -4.82
N GLY A 326 7.73 25.14 -4.74
CA GLY A 326 8.58 24.80 -5.89
C GLY A 326 8.57 23.31 -6.22
N ASP A 327 9.56 22.87 -7.01
CA ASP A 327 9.74 21.47 -7.38
C ASP A 327 10.10 20.61 -6.16
N VAL A 328 9.13 19.83 -5.68
CA VAL A 328 9.29 18.91 -4.56
C VAL A 328 10.00 17.64 -5.02
N LYS A 329 11.12 17.31 -4.38
CA LYS A 329 11.93 16.13 -4.72
C LYS A 329 11.51 14.92 -3.89
N PRO A 330 11.78 13.69 -4.36
CA PRO A 330 11.60 12.51 -3.54
C PRO A 330 12.72 12.38 -2.49
N ASP A 331 12.37 12.02 -1.26
CA ASP A 331 13.32 11.74 -0.17
C ASP A 331 14.00 10.38 -0.36
N LEU A 332 15.19 10.43 -0.97
CA LEU A 332 16.00 9.25 -1.31
C LEU A 332 16.45 8.42 -0.11
N LYS A 333 16.33 8.90 1.13
CA LYS A 333 16.53 8.09 2.34
C LYS A 333 15.65 6.84 2.33
N TRP A 334 14.45 6.94 1.76
CA TRP A 334 13.46 5.86 1.71
C TRP A 334 13.60 4.95 0.49
N TYR A 335 14.67 5.11 -0.29
CA TYR A 335 14.90 4.29 -1.50
C TYR A 335 14.75 2.77 -1.26
N PRO A 336 15.23 2.19 -0.14
CA PRO A 336 15.10 0.76 0.10
C PRO A 336 13.66 0.26 0.37
N THR A 337 12.74 1.16 0.74
CA THR A 337 11.43 0.79 1.29
C THR A 337 10.30 0.83 0.26
N GLY A 338 10.65 1.04 -1.01
CA GLY A 338 9.73 0.95 -2.15
C GLY A 338 9.11 2.27 -2.51
N THR A 339 8.47 2.95 -1.59
CA THR A 339 7.84 4.25 -1.86
C THR A 339 8.88 5.30 -1.33
N LEU A 340 9.25 6.37 -2.08
CA LEU A 340 9.90 7.66 -1.65
C LEU A 340 8.97 8.87 -1.32
N PRO A 341 8.80 9.33 -0.07
CA PRO A 341 7.93 10.46 0.26
C PRO A 341 8.52 11.76 -0.28
N PRO A 342 7.75 12.87 -0.35
CA PRO A 342 8.34 14.16 -0.66
C PRO A 342 9.40 14.55 0.39
N SER A 343 10.48 15.20 -0.05
CA SER A 343 11.54 15.71 0.83
C SER A 343 11.06 16.84 1.75
N ASP A 344 10.05 17.58 1.28
CA ASP A 344 9.55 18.79 1.90
C ASP A 344 8.03 18.75 1.99
N LYS A 345 7.48 19.48 2.96
CA LYS A 345 6.02 19.61 3.11
C LYS A 345 5.45 20.40 1.94
N VAL A 346 4.31 19.94 1.44
CA VAL A 346 3.62 20.58 0.31
C VAL A 346 2.41 21.35 0.83
N LEU A 347 2.60 22.65 1.07
CA LEU A 347 1.52 23.51 1.57
C LEU A 347 0.45 23.68 0.49
N PHE A 348 -0.82 23.54 0.87
CA PHE A 348 -1.93 23.67 -0.06
C PHE A 348 -3.15 24.28 0.60
N ARG A 349 -4.08 24.73 -0.23
CA ARG A 349 -5.39 25.23 0.14
C ARG A 349 -6.45 24.32 -0.47
N ILE A 350 -7.50 24.07 0.29
CA ILE A 350 -8.64 23.27 -0.16
C ILE A 350 -9.95 23.95 0.24
N ARG A 351 -10.96 23.83 -0.64
CA ARG A 351 -12.35 24.17 -0.34
C ARG A 351 -13.31 23.25 -1.06
N MET A 352 -14.53 23.14 -0.55
CA MET A 352 -15.64 22.50 -1.25
C MET A 352 -16.04 23.33 -2.49
N LYS A 353 -16.36 22.64 -3.60
CA LYS A 353 -16.92 23.27 -4.80
C LYS A 353 -18.38 23.67 -4.57
N VAL A 354 -18.74 24.87 -5.01
CA VAL A 354 -20.11 25.38 -4.93
C VAL A 354 -21.01 24.61 -5.90
N GLY A 355 -22.18 24.16 -5.44
CA GLY A 355 -23.23 23.57 -6.30
C GLY A 355 -23.02 22.12 -6.70
N VAL A 356 -22.07 21.39 -6.11
CA VAL A 356 -21.91 19.94 -6.34
C VAL A 356 -22.91 19.18 -5.47
N GLN A 357 -24.10 18.87 -6.00
CA GLN A 357 -24.98 17.81 -5.48
C GLN A 357 -24.58 16.48 -6.14
N ILE A 358 -24.40 15.43 -5.34
CA ILE A 358 -24.13 14.06 -5.80
C ILE A 358 -25.42 13.26 -5.72
#